data_AF-A0ABC9WHD3-F1
#
_entry.id   AF-A0ABC9WHD3-F1
#
_cell.length_a   1.000
_cell.length_b   1.000
_cell.length_c   1.000
_cell.angle_alpha   90.00
_cell.angle_beta   90.00
_cell.angle_gamma   90.00
#
_symmetry.space_group_name_H-M   'P 1'
#
loop_
_entity.id
_entity.type
_entity.pdbx_description
1 polymer ?
#
loop_
_entity_poly.entity_id
_entity_poly.type
_entity_poly.pdbx_seq_one_letter_code
_entity_poly.pdbx_strand_id
1 'polypeptide(L)'
;MGCRDVHAATVLAFLSGTASVAGLLAAVLLPNWRQMRLYTFNKNERNVTVYTGLWIKCARFDGSRDCVIYDPQWYTAVDQLDLRVLQFALPLSLGLQWTE
;
A
#
# COMPACT_ATOMS: atom_id res chain seq x y z
N MET A 1 -30.02 13.54 33.19
CA MET A 1 -28.81 12.72 33.02
C MET A 1 -28.88 12.12 31.63
N GLY A 2 -28.02 12.58 30.72
CA GLY A 2 -28.21 12.43 29.28
C GLY A 2 -27.66 11.12 28.72
N CYS A 3 -28.47 10.41 27.93
CA CYS A 3 -28.09 9.26 27.10
C CYS A 3 -27.22 9.67 25.89
N ARG A 4 -26.19 10.53 26.06
CA ARG A 4 -25.34 10.99 24.95
C ARG A 4 -24.11 10.10 24.71
N ASP A 5 -23.62 9.41 25.74
CA ASP A 5 -22.37 8.65 25.64
C ASP A 5 -22.48 7.39 24.78
N VAL A 6 -23.65 6.73 24.79
CA VAL A 6 -23.88 5.51 24.00
C VAL A 6 -23.82 5.80 22.49
N HIS A 7 -24.38 6.95 22.07
CA HIS A 7 -24.40 7.35 20.65
C HIS A 7 -23.01 7.82 20.17
N ALA A 8 -22.26 8.51 21.04
CA ALA A 8 -20.90 8.95 20.71
C ALA A 8 -19.95 7.76 20.51
N ALA A 9 -20.05 6.73 21.36
CA ALA A 9 -19.24 5.52 21.25
C ALA A 9 -19.52 4.77 19.93
N THR A 10 -20.79 4.60 19.54
CA THR A 10 -21.15 3.95 18.27
C THR A 10 -20.67 4.73 17.04
N VAL A 11 -20.78 6.06 17.06
CA VAL A 11 -20.31 6.90 15.95
C VAL A 11 -18.80 6.85 15.83
N LEU A 12 -18.07 6.93 16.94
CA LEU A 12 -16.61 6.80 16.95
C LEU A 12 -16.15 5.44 16.44
N ALA A 13 -16.78 4.35 16.89
CA ALA A 13 -16.46 3.01 16.42
C ALA A 13 -16.66 2.88 14.89
N PHE A 14 -17.78 3.41 14.37
CA PHE A 14 -18.07 3.41 12.94
C PHE A 14 -17.05 4.24 12.13
N LEU A 15 -16.70 5.44 12.60
CA LEU A 15 -15.70 6.29 11.97
C LEU A 15 -14.31 5.65 11.99
N SER A 16 -13.93 5.00 13.08
CA SER A 16 -12.66 4.28 13.14
C SER A 16 -12.65 3.07 12.20
N GLY A 17 -13.73 2.29 12.14
CA GLY A 17 -13.82 1.13 11.27
C GLY A 17 -13.71 1.52 9.80
N THR A 18 -14.47 2.54 9.38
CA THR A 18 -14.44 3.06 8.01
C THR A 18 -13.07 3.66 7.65
N ALA A 19 -12.43 4.39 8.57
CA ALA A 19 -11.09 4.92 8.36
C ALA A 19 -10.04 3.80 8.23
N SER A 20 -10.13 2.73 9.02
CA SER A 20 -9.25 1.57 8.93
C SER A 20 -9.40 0.85 7.59
N VAL A 21 -10.63 0.61 7.13
CA VAL A 21 -10.89 -0.03 5.82
C VAL A 21 -10.36 0.83 4.68
N ALA A 22 -10.59 2.15 4.72
CA ALA A 22 -10.05 3.06 3.72
C ALA A 22 -8.51 3.06 3.70
N GLY A 23 -7.88 3.02 4.87
CA GLY A 23 -6.42 2.92 5.00
C GLY A 23 -5.87 1.61 4.42
N LEU A 24 -6.54 0.48 4.69
CA LEU A 24 -6.18 -0.82 4.12
C LEU A 24 -6.31 -0.83 2.60
N LEU A 25 -7.41 -0.30 2.05
CA LEU A 25 -7.60 -0.18 0.60
C LEU A 25 -6.52 0.68 -0.05
N ALA A 26 -6.17 1.82 0.55
CA ALA A 26 -5.08 2.66 0.06
C ALA A 26 -3.74 1.91 0.10
N ALA A 27 -3.45 1.18 1.18
CA ALA A 27 -2.23 0.39 1.32
C ALA A 27 -2.12 -0.72 0.26
N VAL A 28 -3.24 -1.38 -0.08
CA VAL A 28 -3.28 -2.41 -1.14
C VAL A 28 -2.97 -1.82 -2.52
N LEU A 29 -3.49 -0.63 -2.82
CA LEU A 29 -3.38 -0.01 -4.15
C LEU A 29 -2.05 0.76 -4.37
N LEU A 30 -1.46 1.31 -3.32
CA LEU A 30 -0.27 2.16 -3.42
C LEU A 30 1.02 1.32 -3.51
N PRO A 31 1.97 1.66 -4.42
CA PRO A 31 3.23 0.93 -4.56
C PRO A 31 4.31 1.33 -3.54
N ASN A 32 3.93 1.57 -2.28
CA ASN A 32 4.82 2.13 -1.25
C ASN A 32 5.27 1.13 -0.18
N TRP A 33 5.09 -0.17 -0.40
CA TRP A 33 5.48 -1.22 0.56
C TRP A 33 6.99 -1.28 0.76
N ARG A 34 7.76 -1.14 -0.33
CA ARG A 34 9.21 -1.11 -0.27
C ARG A 34 9.78 -0.13 -1.28
N GLN A 35 10.62 0.78 -0.79
CA GLN A 35 11.35 1.71 -1.63
C GLN A 35 12.84 1.37 -1.63
N MET A 36 13.42 1.23 -2.81
CA MET A 36 14.85 1.01 -3.00
C MET A 36 15.42 2.16 -3.83
N ARG A 37 16.51 2.79 -3.36
CA ARG A 37 17.20 3.84 -4.11
C ARG A 37 18.54 3.31 -4.58
N LEU A 38 18.67 3.24 -5.90
CA LEU A 38 19.88 2.83 -6.59
C LEU A 38 20.67 4.11 -6.88
N TYR A 39 21.78 4.25 -6.16
CA TYR A 39 22.73 5.33 -6.39
C TYR A 39 23.77 4.88 -7.42
N THR A 40 23.96 5.71 -8.44
CA THR A 40 25.06 5.54 -9.38
C THR A 40 26.17 6.52 -9.00
N PHE A 41 27.41 6.05 -9.01
CA PHE A 41 28.59 6.90 -8.77
C PHE A 41 29.03 7.65 -10.03
N ASN A 42 28.43 7.32 -11.18
CA ASN A 42 28.69 8.01 -12.43
C ASN A 42 27.98 9.37 -12.43
N LYS A 43 28.73 10.46 -12.63
CA LYS A 43 28.18 11.83 -12.63
C LYS A 43 27.19 12.09 -13.78
N ASN A 44 27.21 11.26 -14.83
CA ASN A 44 26.35 11.42 -16.00
C ASN A 44 25.03 10.63 -15.89
N GLU A 45 24.92 9.71 -14.94
CA GLU A 45 23.72 8.90 -14.75
C GLU A 45 22.88 9.46 -13.60
N ARG A 46 21.56 9.32 -13.72
CA ARG A 46 20.63 9.74 -12.65
C ARG A 46 20.38 8.60 -11.70
N ASN A 47 20.25 8.94 -10.42
CA ASN A 47 19.79 8.01 -9.40
C ASN A 47 18.39 7.49 -9.76
N VAL A 48 18.14 6.22 -9.46
CA VAL A 48 16.84 5.58 -9.72
C VAL A 48 16.22 5.19 -8.39
N THR A 49 14.93 5.46 -8.25
CA THR A 49 14.11 5.02 -7.11
C THR A 49 13.10 4.00 -7.60
N VAL A 50 13.15 2.81 -7.01
CA VAL A 50 12.25 1.70 -7.30
C VAL A 50 11.22 1.61 -6.17
N TYR A 51 9.97 1.82 -6.54
CA TYR A 51 8.78 1.67 -5.73
C TYR A 51 8.18 0.31 -5.99
N THR A 52 8.25 -0.54 -4.98
CA THR A 52 7.71 -1.90 -5.03
C THR A 52 6.40 -1.92 -4.29
N GLY A 53 5.32 -2.15 -5.03
CA GLY A 53 3.99 -2.38 -4.50
C GLY A 53 3.68 -3.85 -4.31
N LEU A 54 2.46 -4.09 -3.85
CA LEU A 54 1.90 -5.42 -3.70
C LEU A 54 1.56 -6.03 -5.07
N TRP A 55 0.95 -5.22 -5.95
CA TRP A 55 0.47 -5.66 -7.27
C TRP A 55 1.32 -5.16 -8.42
N ILE A 56 1.82 -3.93 -8.29
CA ILE A 56 2.52 -3.20 -9.34
C ILE A 56 3.92 -2.80 -8.85
N LYS A 57 4.85 -2.69 -9.79
CA LYS A 57 6.19 -2.14 -9.55
C LYS A 57 6.45 -0.96 -10.47
N CYS A 58 6.99 0.12 -9.91
CA CYS A 58 7.36 1.32 -10.63
C CYS A 58 8.82 1.68 -10.33
N ALA A 59 9.63 1.89 -11.36
CA ALA A 59 10.94 2.53 -11.21
C ALA A 59 10.92 3.91 -11.84
N ARG A 60 11.40 4.93 -11.13
CA ARG A 60 11.47 6.30 -11.63
C ARG A 60 12.82 6.93 -11.34
N PHE A 61 13.26 7.82 -12.23
CA PHE A 61 14.44 8.64 -11.97
C PHE A 61 14.17 9.64 -10.86
N ASP A 62 15.20 9.91 -10.07
CA ASP A 62 15.17 10.92 -9.04
C ASP A 62 14.93 12.31 -9.64
N GLY A 63 13.87 12.98 -9.18
CA GLY A 63 13.36 14.24 -9.75
C GLY A 63 12.31 14.11 -10.86
N SER A 64 12.02 12.90 -11.37
CA SER A 64 10.90 12.66 -12.28
C SER A 64 9.69 12.07 -11.54
N ARG A 65 8.47 12.43 -11.96
CA ARG A 65 7.24 11.80 -11.48
C ARG A 65 6.85 10.56 -12.29
N ASP A 66 7.35 10.44 -13.51
CA ASP A 66 6.97 9.37 -14.43
C ASP A 66 7.72 8.07 -14.13
N CYS A 67 6.97 6.96 -14.17
CA CYS A 67 7.54 5.62 -14.08
C CYS A 67 8.20 5.26 -15.40
N VAL A 68 9.52 5.07 -15.37
CA VAL A 68 10.33 4.62 -16.51
C VAL A 68 10.09 3.14 -16.77
N ILE A 69 9.97 2.35 -15.71
CA ILE A 69 9.61 0.93 -15.77
C ILE A 69 8.34 0.78 -14.96
N TYR A 70 7.27 0.31 -15.61
CA TYR A 70 5.99 0.00 -14.98
C TYR A 70 5.64 -1.44 -15.28
N ASP A 71 5.60 -2.28 -14.24
CA ASP A 71 5.27 -3.69 -14.35
C ASP A 71 3.95 -3.98 -13.60
N PRO A 72 2.83 -4.16 -14.31
CA PRO A 72 1.53 -4.47 -13.72
C PRO A 72 1.37 -5.95 -13.36
N GLN A 73 2.29 -6.82 -13.77
CA GLN A 73 2.27 -8.26 -13.43
C GLN A 73 3.28 -8.60 -12.35
N TRP A 74 3.84 -7.59 -11.67
CA TRP A 74 4.82 -7.76 -10.61
C TRP A 74 4.39 -8.80 -9.57
N TYR A 75 3.09 -8.89 -9.24
CA TYR A 75 2.56 -9.86 -8.28
C TYR A 75 2.90 -11.32 -8.58
N THR A 76 3.11 -11.71 -9.86
CA THR A 76 3.46 -13.10 -10.21
C THR A 76 4.93 -13.42 -9.96
N ALA A 77 5.78 -12.39 -9.94
CA ALA A 77 7.23 -12.51 -9.77
C ALA A 77 7.69 -12.18 -8.33
N VAL A 78 6.75 -12.07 -7.38
CA VAL A 78 7.08 -11.84 -5.97
C VAL A 78 7.55 -13.15 -5.33
N ASP A 79 8.86 -13.26 -5.16
CA ASP A 79 9.48 -14.41 -4.48
C ASP A 79 9.63 -14.20 -2.96
N GLN A 80 9.45 -12.97 -2.47
CA GLN A 80 9.64 -12.65 -1.06
C GLN A 80 8.40 -12.99 -0.22
N LEU A 81 8.61 -13.79 0.83
CA LEU A 81 7.52 -14.32 1.66
C LEU A 81 6.69 -13.22 2.34
N ASP A 82 7.31 -12.11 2.73
CA ASP A 82 6.66 -10.97 3.39
C ASP A 82 5.59 -10.30 2.51
N LEU A 83 5.95 -9.90 1.29
CA LEU A 83 5.01 -9.31 0.34
C LEU A 83 3.92 -10.32 -0.04
N ARG A 84 4.29 -11.59 -0.19
CA ARG A 84 3.33 -12.64 -0.55
C ARG A 84 2.30 -12.88 0.54
N VAL A 85 2.71 -12.86 1.81
CA VAL A 85 1.78 -12.91 2.95
C VAL A 85 0.84 -11.71 2.93
N LEU A 86 1.35 -10.50 2.68
CA LEU A 86 0.53 -9.30 2.58
C LEU A 86 -0.46 -9.34 1.39
N GLN A 87 -0.07 -9.93 0.25
CA GLN A 87 -0.96 -10.15 -0.91
C GLN A 87 -2.18 -11.01 -0.58
N PHE A 88 -2.06 -11.94 0.37
CA PHE A 88 -3.20 -12.76 0.82
C PHE A 88 -3.90 -12.15 2.03
N ALA A 89 -3.16 -11.65 3.01
CA ALA A 89 -3.70 -11.16 4.27
C ALA A 89 -4.60 -9.93 4.08
N LEU A 90 -4.25 -9.01 3.17
CA LEU A 90 -5.01 -7.77 2.99
C LEU A 90 -6.36 -7.98 2.26
N PRO A 91 -6.44 -8.76 1.16
CA PRO A 91 -7.74 -9.10 0.58
C PRO A 91 -8.59 -9.97 1.52
N LEU A 92 -7.98 -10.87 2.28
CA LEU A 92 -8.70 -11.68 3.28
C LEU A 92 -9.27 -10.80 4.40
N SER A 93 -8.50 -9.86 4.94
CA SER A 93 -8.98 -8.97 6.01
C SER A 93 -10.10 -8.05 5.52
N LEU A 94 -10.00 -7.53 4.29
CA LEU A 94 -11.09 -6.79 3.66
C LEU A 94 -12.31 -7.68 3.46
N GLY A 95 -12.15 -8.88 2.88
CA GLY A 95 -13.25 -9.82 2.63
C GLY A 95 -13.96 -10.28 3.90
N LEU A 96 -13.23 -10.57 4.97
CA LEU A 96 -13.80 -10.97 6.27
C LEU A 96 -14.61 -9.83 6.90
N GLN A 97 -14.16 -8.58 6.76
CA GLN A 97 -14.87 -7.41 7.27
C GLN A 97 -16.23 -7.17 6.57
N TRP A 98 -16.41 -7.67 5.33
CA TRP A 98 -17.69 -7.58 4.60
C TRP A 98 -18.67 -8.72 4.92
N THR A 99 -18.21 -9.77 5.63
CA THR A 99 -19.05 -10.91 6.03
C THR A 99 -19.61 -10.82 7.46
N GLU A 100 -19.24 -9.78 8.22
CA GLU A 100 -19.85 -9.43 9.52
C GLU A 100 -20.85 -8.27 9.41
#